data_AF-A0A941LH00-F1
#
_entry.id   AF-A0A941LH00-F1
#
_cell.length_a   1.000
_cell.length_b   1.000
_cell.length_c   1.000
_cell.angle_alpha   90.00
_cell.angle_beta   90.00
_cell.angle_gamma   90.00
#
_symmetry.space_group_name_H-M   'P 1'
#
loop_
_entity.id
_entity.type
_entity.pdbx_description
1 polymer ?
#
loop_
_entity_poly.entity_id
_entity_poly.type
_entity_poly.pdbx_seq_one_letter_code
_entity_poly.pdbx_strand_id
1 'polypeptide(L)'
;MAEPAWNVDLGRPQPSFKVPPLLLPGQSIDEQINALQDKIGELFLAPFLFVAVSCYGWIQWWIGRPADPLVLNIVAIITILYAMTRISSVRATIRNLQLGRDGERLVGQMLEQLRVKGYRVFHGIPGPSFNIDHAIVGPAGIFTIETKSRTKPLAGSSKVLYDGKTLQIAGKQALSQPLRQARAQARWLTA
;
A
#
# COMPACT_ATOMS: atom_id res chain seq x y z
N MET A 1 -3.77 -12.07 4.34
CA MET A 1 -2.71 -11.31 5.04
C MET A 1 -1.43 -11.99 4.61
N ALA A 2 -0.51 -11.27 3.96
CA ALA A 2 0.76 -11.88 3.55
C ALA A 2 1.53 -12.22 4.83
N GLU A 3 2.03 -13.45 4.94
CA GLU A 3 2.89 -13.84 6.05
C GLU A 3 4.13 -12.93 6.06
N PRO A 4 4.57 -12.46 7.24
CA PRO A 4 5.76 -11.65 7.31
C PRO A 4 6.97 -12.50 6.90
N ALA A 5 7.92 -11.91 6.19
CA ALA A 5 9.11 -12.55 5.63
C ALA A 5 10.06 -13.20 6.67
N TRP A 6 9.72 -13.18 7.96
CA TRP A 6 10.44 -13.86 9.03
C TRP A 6 9.84 -15.21 9.44
N ASN A 7 8.74 -15.67 8.82
CA ASN A 7 8.21 -17.00 9.11
C ASN A 7 9.13 -18.07 8.50
N VAL A 8 10.01 -18.63 9.35
CA VAL A 8 11.10 -19.52 8.92
C VAL A 8 10.53 -20.92 8.68
N ASP A 9 10.24 -21.24 7.43
CA ASP A 9 9.92 -22.60 6.99
C ASP A 9 11.17 -23.50 7.18
N LEU A 10 11.17 -24.34 8.22
CA LEU A 10 12.31 -25.13 8.69
C LEU A 10 12.78 -26.21 7.69
N GLY A 11 12.04 -26.43 6.59
CA GLY A 11 12.36 -27.43 5.57
C GLY A 11 13.17 -26.92 4.37
N ARG A 12 13.42 -25.61 4.25
CA ARG A 12 14.17 -25.04 3.13
C ARG A 12 15.64 -24.82 3.48
N PRO A 13 16.59 -25.09 2.56
CA PRO A 13 17.99 -24.72 2.74
C PRO A 13 18.08 -23.23 3.08
N GLN A 14 18.67 -22.91 4.23
CA GLN A 14 18.76 -21.51 4.62
C GLN A 14 19.75 -20.78 3.71
N PRO A 15 19.42 -19.56 3.28
CA PRO A 15 20.39 -18.73 2.56
C PRO A 15 21.64 -18.52 3.42
N SER A 16 22.81 -18.40 2.77
CA SER A 16 24.10 -18.21 3.46
C SER A 16 24.18 -16.92 4.29
N PHE A 17 23.24 -16.00 4.09
CA PHE A 17 23.15 -14.74 4.82
C PHE A 17 22.27 -14.92 6.06
N LYS A 18 22.81 -14.58 7.24
CA LYS A 18 22.09 -14.67 8.53
C LYS A 18 21.12 -13.53 8.79
N VAL A 19 21.21 -12.44 8.01
CA VAL A 19 20.43 -11.22 8.21
C VAL A 19 19.67 -10.91 6.92
N PRO A 20 18.35 -10.70 6.97
CA PRO A 20 17.61 -10.30 5.79
C PRO A 20 18.08 -8.93 5.29
N PRO A 21 18.03 -8.68 3.97
CA PRO A 21 18.38 -7.37 3.44
C PRO A 21 17.44 -6.30 4.00
N LEU A 22 17.96 -5.09 4.20
CA LEU A 22 17.13 -3.94 4.56
C LEU A 22 16.17 -3.62 3.41
N LEU A 23 14.96 -3.21 3.77
CA LEU A 23 13.95 -2.80 2.80
C LEU A 23 14.37 -1.49 2.14
N LEU A 24 14.08 -1.38 0.85
CA LEU A 24 14.17 -0.11 0.14
C LEU A 24 13.04 0.83 0.59
N PRO A 25 13.25 2.16 0.54
CA PRO A 25 12.16 3.13 0.73
C PRO A 25 10.93 2.81 -0.13
N GLY A 26 9.77 2.68 0.51
CA GLY A 26 8.51 2.34 -0.16
C GLY A 26 8.33 0.88 -0.57
N GLN A 27 9.27 -0.04 -0.28
CA GLN A 27 9.16 -1.46 -0.69
C GLN A 27 7.93 -2.15 -0.08
N SER A 28 7.65 -1.91 1.21
CA SER A 28 6.47 -2.48 1.87
C SER A 28 5.15 -2.00 1.26
N ILE A 29 5.15 -0.81 0.65
CA ILE A 29 4.00 -0.26 -0.06
C ILE A 29 3.89 -0.89 -1.46
N ASP A 30 5.01 -1.15 -2.14
CA ASP A 30 4.99 -1.90 -3.41
C ASP A 30 4.43 -3.31 -3.22
N GLU A 31 4.81 -4.01 -2.15
CA GLU A 31 4.23 -5.33 -1.83
C GLU A 31 2.72 -5.25 -1.62
N GLN A 32 2.22 -4.19 -0.96
CA GLN A 32 0.78 -3.96 -0.81
C GLN A 32 0.09 -3.63 -2.14
N ILE A 33 0.74 -2.84 -3.02
CA ILE A 33 0.22 -2.53 -4.36
C ILE A 33 0.13 -3.80 -5.19
N ASN A 34 1.18 -4.61 -5.21
CA ASN A 34 1.22 -5.87 -5.96
C ASN A 34 0.13 -6.83 -5.45
N ALA A 35 -0.01 -6.99 -4.14
CA ALA A 35 -1.07 -7.83 -3.56
C ALA A 35 -2.50 -7.34 -3.90
N LEU A 36 -2.69 -6.02 -4.07
CA LEU A 36 -3.96 -5.47 -4.54
C LEU A 36 -4.18 -5.69 -6.05
N GLN A 37 -3.10 -5.61 -6.84
CA GLN A 37 -3.15 -5.88 -8.28
C GLN A 37 -3.44 -7.36 -8.56
N ASP A 38 -2.82 -8.27 -7.80
CA ASP A 38 -3.08 -9.71 -7.88
C ASP A 38 -4.55 -10.01 -7.57
N LYS A 39 -5.11 -9.39 -6.52
CA LYS A 39 -6.54 -9.48 -6.22
C LYS A 39 -7.45 -8.95 -7.35
N ILE A 40 -7.02 -7.95 -8.11
CA ILE A 40 -7.78 -7.49 -9.30
C ILE A 40 -7.69 -8.53 -10.41
N GLY A 41 -6.49 -9.08 -10.66
CA GLY A 41 -6.28 -10.11 -11.67
C GLY A 41 -7.10 -11.37 -11.39
N GLU A 42 -7.20 -11.75 -10.11
CA GLU A 42 -8.03 -12.84 -9.62
C GLU A 42 -9.53 -12.51 -9.60
N LEU A 43 -9.92 -11.22 -9.71
CA LEU A 43 -11.33 -10.80 -9.66
C LEU A 43 -12.06 -11.09 -10.98
N PHE A 44 -12.25 -12.38 -11.24
CA PHE A 44 -13.46 -13.07 -11.71
C PHE A 44 -14.25 -12.55 -12.92
N LEU A 45 -13.85 -11.52 -13.66
CA LEU A 45 -14.65 -11.06 -14.81
C LEU A 45 -14.82 -12.18 -15.86
N ALA A 46 -13.72 -12.82 -16.25
CA ALA A 46 -13.73 -13.88 -17.26
C ALA A 46 -14.40 -15.18 -16.76
N PRO A 47 -14.10 -15.72 -15.55
CA PRO A 47 -14.84 -16.85 -15.00
C PRO A 47 -16.33 -16.58 -14.79
N PHE A 48 -16.71 -15.37 -14.33
CA PHE A 48 -18.10 -14.99 -14.13
C PHE A 48 -18.86 -14.93 -15.45
N LEU A 49 -18.28 -14.28 -16.48
CA LEU A 49 -18.84 -14.28 -17.84
C LEU A 49 -18.95 -15.70 -18.41
N PHE A 50 -17.93 -16.53 -18.22
CA PHE A 50 -17.94 -17.91 -18.69
C PHE A 50 -19.04 -18.74 -18.03
N VAL A 51 -19.21 -18.63 -16.71
CA VAL A 51 -20.29 -19.30 -15.97
C VAL A 51 -21.66 -18.77 -16.39
N ALA A 52 -21.81 -17.45 -16.54
CA ALA A 52 -23.07 -16.85 -16.98
C ALA A 52 -23.48 -17.33 -18.39
N VAL A 53 -22.55 -17.34 -19.34
CA VAL A 53 -22.76 -17.85 -20.70
C VAL A 53 -23.08 -19.35 -20.69
N SER A 54 -22.34 -20.13 -19.89
CA SER A 54 -22.57 -21.57 -19.76
C SER A 54 -23.97 -21.85 -19.20
N CYS A 55 -24.33 -21.28 -18.05
CA CYS A 55 -25.65 -21.46 -17.43
C CYS A 55 -26.79 -21.07 -18.38
N TYR A 56 -26.62 -19.97 -19.14
CA TYR A 56 -27.61 -19.55 -20.12
C TYR A 56 -27.82 -20.58 -21.23
N GLY A 57 -26.73 -21.14 -21.78
CA GLY A 57 -26.79 -22.19 -22.79
C GLY A 57 -27.52 -23.45 -22.29
N TRP A 58 -27.24 -23.88 -21.06
CA TRP A 58 -27.91 -25.04 -20.44
C TRP A 58 -29.41 -24.82 -20.23
N ILE A 59 -29.82 -23.62 -19.80
CA ILE A 59 -31.23 -23.27 -19.61
C ILE A 59 -31.98 -23.31 -20.95
N GLN A 60 -31.41 -22.74 -22.00
CA GLN A 60 -32.04 -22.73 -23.33
C GLN A 60 -32.16 -24.14 -23.92
N TRP A 61 -31.14 -24.98 -23.73
CA TRP A 61 -31.18 -26.38 -24.14
C TRP A 61 -32.31 -27.17 -23.47
N TRP A 62 -32.51 -27.01 -22.15
CA TRP A 62 -33.59 -27.70 -21.43
C TRP A 62 -34.97 -27.23 -21.92
N ILE A 63 -35.14 -25.92 -22.12
CA ILE A 63 -36.45 -25.32 -22.47
C ILE A 63 -36.79 -25.52 -23.96
N GLY A 64 -35.84 -25.96 -24.79
CA GLY A 64 -36.03 -26.17 -26.23
C GLY A 64 -36.29 -24.88 -27.00
N ARG A 65 -35.87 -23.73 -26.46
CA ARG A 65 -36.03 -22.41 -27.07
C ARG A 65 -34.70 -21.93 -27.66
N PRO A 66 -34.74 -21.17 -28.77
CA PRO A 66 -33.54 -20.52 -29.28
C PRO A 66 -33.08 -19.45 -28.28
N ALA A 67 -31.75 -19.34 -28.13
CA ALA A 67 -31.13 -18.36 -27.26
C ALA A 67 -31.46 -16.92 -27.71
N ASP A 68 -32.19 -16.18 -26.87
CA ASP A 68 -32.41 -14.74 -27.04
C ASP A 68 -31.18 -13.95 -26.56
N PRO A 69 -30.55 -13.10 -27.38
CA PRO A 69 -29.37 -12.33 -26.98
C PRO A 69 -29.62 -11.30 -25.85
N LEU A 70 -30.86 -10.89 -25.58
CA LEU A 70 -31.16 -9.85 -24.59
C LEU A 70 -30.76 -10.23 -23.16
N VAL A 71 -30.96 -11.47 -22.75
CA VAL A 71 -30.62 -11.94 -21.39
C VAL A 71 -29.11 -11.88 -21.16
N LEU A 72 -28.32 -12.32 -22.13
CA LEU A 72 -26.86 -12.26 -22.06
C LEU A 72 -26.36 -10.81 -22.01
N ASN A 73 -26.96 -9.92 -22.80
CA ASN A 73 -26.61 -8.50 -22.79
C ASN A 73 -26.88 -7.86 -21.42
N ILE A 74 -28.03 -8.15 -20.80
CA ILE A 74 -28.36 -7.62 -19.46
C ILE A 74 -27.36 -8.14 -18.41
N VAL A 75 -27.06 -9.44 -18.40
CA VAL A 75 -26.09 -10.03 -17.46
C VAL A 75 -24.70 -9.46 -17.70
N ALA A 76 -24.28 -9.31 -18.96
CA ALA A 76 -23.00 -8.70 -19.32
C ALA A 76 -22.91 -7.25 -18.82
N ILE A 77 -23.95 -6.43 -19.02
CA ILE A 77 -23.99 -5.04 -18.54
C ILE A 77 -23.85 -4.98 -17.02
N ILE A 78 -24.62 -5.79 -16.28
CA ILE A 78 -24.55 -5.83 -14.81
C ILE A 78 -23.14 -6.23 -14.35
N THR A 79 -22.53 -7.23 -14.99
CA THR A 79 -21.17 -7.68 -14.72
C THR A 79 -20.15 -6.57 -14.94
N ILE A 80 -20.25 -5.88 -16.08
CA ILE A 80 -19.37 -4.76 -16.45
C ILE A 80 -19.49 -3.64 -15.43
N LEU A 81 -20.71 -3.23 -15.07
CA LEU A 81 -20.93 -2.17 -14.08
C LEU A 81 -20.37 -2.56 -12.69
N TYR A 82 -20.62 -3.78 -12.24
CA TYR A 82 -20.05 -4.30 -10.99
C TYR A 82 -18.51 -4.26 -11.02
N ALA A 83 -17.90 -4.78 -12.08
CA ALA A 83 -16.45 -4.80 -12.22
C ALA A 83 -15.86 -3.39 -12.30
N MET A 84 -16.50 -2.46 -13.01
CA MET A 84 -16.08 -1.06 -13.09
C MET A 84 -16.04 -0.40 -11.70
N THR A 85 -17.07 -0.58 -10.88
CA THR A 85 -17.09 -0.01 -9.52
C THR A 85 -16.01 -0.62 -8.62
N ARG A 86 -15.81 -1.95 -8.68
CA ARG A 86 -14.75 -2.63 -7.93
C ARG A 86 -13.36 -2.18 -8.39
N ILE A 87 -13.06 -2.21 -9.68
CA ILE A 87 -11.76 -1.80 -10.23
C ILE A 87 -11.46 -0.34 -9.91
N SER A 88 -12.44 0.56 -10.03
CA SER A 88 -12.22 1.99 -9.75
C SER A 88 -11.88 2.24 -8.27
N SER A 89 -12.55 1.56 -7.32
CA SER A 89 -12.21 1.65 -5.90
C SER A 89 -10.79 1.13 -5.59
N VAL A 90 -10.39 -0.01 -6.15
CA VAL A 90 -9.03 -0.53 -5.94
C VAL A 90 -7.98 0.38 -6.56
N ARG A 91 -8.23 0.90 -7.77
CA ARG A 91 -7.35 1.89 -8.42
C ARG A 91 -7.19 3.15 -7.57
N ALA A 92 -8.24 3.62 -6.91
CA ALA A 92 -8.15 4.76 -5.99
C ALA A 92 -7.23 4.45 -4.79
N THR A 93 -7.33 3.25 -4.21
CA THR A 93 -6.43 2.78 -3.15
C THR A 93 -4.99 2.69 -3.63
N ILE A 94 -4.74 2.09 -4.80
CA ILE A 94 -3.40 1.99 -5.39
C ILE A 94 -2.78 3.37 -5.59
N ARG A 95 -3.53 4.36 -6.09
CA ARG A 95 -3.02 5.73 -6.26
C ARG A 95 -2.60 6.36 -4.93
N ASN A 96 -3.38 6.14 -3.87
CA ASN A 96 -3.02 6.65 -2.53
C ASN A 96 -1.78 5.96 -1.97
N LEU A 97 -1.63 4.65 -2.19
CA LEU A 97 -0.42 3.91 -1.82
C LEU A 97 0.79 4.41 -2.60
N GLN A 98 0.68 4.58 -3.92
CA GLN A 98 1.74 5.12 -4.78
C GLN A 98 2.20 6.50 -4.29
N LEU A 99 1.28 7.39 -3.92
CA LEU A 99 1.63 8.68 -3.33
C LEU A 99 2.45 8.55 -2.03
N GLY A 100 2.09 7.60 -1.16
CA GLY A 100 2.85 7.29 0.04
C GLY A 100 4.25 6.80 -0.29
N ARG A 101 4.35 5.78 -1.15
CA ARG A 101 5.60 5.19 -1.64
C ARG A 101 6.54 6.22 -2.25
N ASP A 102 6.02 7.05 -3.15
CA ASP A 102 6.84 8.01 -3.88
C ASP A 102 7.36 9.10 -2.92
N GLY A 103 6.59 9.46 -1.88
CA GLY A 103 7.08 10.35 -0.83
C GLY A 103 8.15 9.71 0.06
N GLU A 104 7.98 8.45 0.48
CA GLU A 104 9.01 7.71 1.22
C GLU A 104 10.31 7.60 0.40
N ARG A 105 10.20 7.33 -0.90
CA ARG A 105 11.36 7.30 -1.81
C ARG A 105 12.04 8.64 -1.93
N LEU A 106 11.28 9.72 -2.10
CA LEU A 106 11.82 11.06 -2.20
C LEU A 106 12.55 11.46 -0.92
N VAL A 107 11.93 11.24 0.25
CA VAL A 107 12.57 11.51 1.55
C VAL A 107 13.83 10.66 1.72
N GLY A 108 13.77 9.36 1.39
CA GLY A 108 14.93 8.47 1.40
C GLY A 108 16.09 9.02 0.55
N GLN A 109 15.81 9.42 -0.69
CA GLN A 109 16.81 10.02 -1.59
C GLN A 109 17.41 11.32 -1.02
N MET A 110 16.60 12.16 -0.36
CA MET A 110 17.10 13.36 0.30
C MET A 110 18.00 13.02 1.50
N LEU A 111 17.64 12.00 2.29
CA LEU A 111 18.40 11.57 3.45
C LEU A 111 19.76 10.96 3.05
N GLU A 112 19.86 10.30 1.89
CA GLU A 112 21.12 9.77 1.37
C GLU A 112 22.22 10.83 1.24
N GLN A 113 21.85 12.10 1.01
CA GLN A 113 22.79 13.23 0.99
C GLN A 113 23.46 13.50 2.35
N LEU A 114 22.93 12.96 3.45
CA LEU A 114 23.56 13.07 4.76
C LEU A 114 24.73 12.09 4.94
N ARG A 115 24.83 11.05 4.09
CA ARG A 115 25.94 10.10 4.17
C ARG A 115 27.29 10.76 3.97
N VAL A 116 27.40 11.69 3.02
CA VAL A 116 28.64 12.47 2.79
C VAL A 116 29.00 13.38 3.97
N LYS A 117 28.04 13.65 4.87
CA LYS A 117 28.24 14.39 6.12
C LYS A 117 28.55 13.49 7.31
N GLY A 118 28.85 12.21 7.08
CA GLY A 118 29.19 11.24 8.12
C GLY A 118 27.99 10.60 8.83
N TYR A 119 26.77 10.78 8.31
CA TYR A 119 25.59 10.09 8.84
C TYR A 119 25.47 8.69 8.24
N ARG A 120 25.03 7.73 9.04
CA ARG A 120 24.55 6.43 8.57
C ARG A 120 23.05 6.52 8.39
N VAL A 121 22.57 6.16 7.21
CA VAL A 121 21.14 6.20 6.87
C VAL A 121 20.63 4.77 6.74
N PHE A 122 19.49 4.49 7.34
CA PHE A 122 18.81 3.21 7.32
C PHE A 122 17.36 3.45 6.88
N HIS A 123 16.83 2.53 6.08
CA HIS A 123 15.46 2.59 5.57
C HIS A 123 14.72 1.30 5.89
N GLY A 124 13.41 1.41 6.10
CA GLY A 124 12.49 0.30 6.31
C GLY A 124 12.96 -0.67 7.41
N ILE A 125 13.22 -0.13 8.61
CA ILE A 125 13.69 -0.94 9.75
C ILE A 125 12.48 -1.70 10.31
N PRO A 126 12.52 -3.04 10.35
CA PRO A 126 11.44 -3.83 10.89
C PRO A 126 11.44 -3.77 12.43
N GLY A 127 10.29 -3.41 12.99
CA GLY A 127 9.97 -3.59 14.40
C GLY A 127 9.02 -4.78 14.59
N PRO A 128 8.67 -5.14 15.84
CA PRO A 128 7.83 -6.31 16.12
C PRO A 128 6.43 -6.26 15.47
N SER A 129 5.84 -5.06 15.39
CA SER A 129 4.48 -4.83 14.87
C SER A 129 4.35 -3.57 14.03
N PHE A 130 5.48 -2.96 13.66
CA PHE A 130 5.55 -1.71 12.90
C PHE A 130 6.85 -1.68 12.10
N ASN A 131 6.93 -0.78 11.12
CA ASN A 131 8.18 -0.46 10.46
C ASN A 131 8.54 1.00 10.76
N ILE A 132 9.83 1.30 10.83
CA ILE A 132 10.34 2.68 10.82
C ILE A 132 10.74 2.98 9.39
N ASP A 133 10.15 4.02 8.80
CA ASP A 133 10.41 4.39 7.40
C ASP A 133 11.90 4.68 7.20
N HIS A 134 12.48 5.54 8.04
CA HIS A 134 13.92 5.82 8.03
C HIS A 134 14.48 6.07 9.43
N ALA A 135 15.74 5.71 9.64
CA ALA A 135 16.53 6.19 10.78
C ALA A 135 17.88 6.70 10.31
N ILE A 136 18.37 7.74 10.96
CA ILE A 136 19.71 8.28 10.73
C ILE A 136 20.49 8.31 12.04
N VAL A 137 21.77 7.96 11.95
CA VAL A 137 22.70 7.93 13.08
C VAL A 137 23.92 8.76 12.71
N GLY A 138 24.26 9.75 13.53
CA GLY A 138 25.42 10.59 13.27
C GLY A 138 25.80 11.45 14.47
N PRO A 139 26.69 12.44 14.27
CA PRO A 139 27.23 13.25 15.36
C PRO A 139 26.17 14.00 16.18
N ALA A 140 25.04 14.37 15.57
CA ALA A 140 23.94 15.05 16.26
C ALA A 140 23.01 14.09 17.05
N GLY A 141 23.23 12.78 16.95
CA GLY A 141 22.43 11.75 17.62
C GLY A 141 21.73 10.80 16.65
N ILE A 142 20.67 10.19 17.16
CA ILE A 142 19.86 9.18 16.47
C ILE A 142 18.47 9.77 16.24
N PHE A 143 17.99 9.70 14.99
CA PHE A 143 16.69 10.24 14.61
C PHE A 143 15.90 9.19 13.84
N THR A 144 14.62 9.05 14.18
CA THR A 144 13.64 8.38 13.33
C THR A 144 12.92 9.43 12.47
N ILE A 145 12.67 9.07 11.21
CA ILE A 145 11.94 9.90 10.25
C ILE A 145 10.78 9.07 9.74
N GLU A 146 9.57 9.53 10.05
CA GLU A 146 8.30 8.99 9.55
C GLU A 146 7.81 9.87 8.41
N THR A 147 7.43 9.28 7.29
CA THR A 147 7.01 10.00 6.09
C THR A 147 5.51 9.88 5.89
N LYS A 148 4.84 11.04 5.69
CA LYS A 148 3.41 11.09 5.35
C LYS A 148 3.16 12.01 4.17
N SER A 149 2.85 11.42 3.03
CA SER A 149 2.47 12.14 1.82
C SER A 149 0.99 12.50 1.80
N ARG A 150 0.68 13.68 1.25
CA ARG A 150 -0.69 14.17 1.05
C ARG A 150 -0.79 14.95 -0.26
N THR A 151 -1.87 14.74 -1.00
CA THR A 151 -2.19 15.54 -2.18
C THR A 151 -2.56 16.95 -1.74
N LYS A 152 -2.02 17.95 -2.44
CA LYS A 152 -2.42 19.35 -2.22
C LYS A 152 -3.88 19.54 -2.63
N PRO A 153 -4.66 20.34 -1.90
CA PRO A 153 -6.01 20.68 -2.33
C PRO A 153 -5.95 21.47 -3.64
N LEU A 154 -6.98 21.32 -4.49
CA LEU A 154 -7.09 22.06 -5.76
C LEU A 154 -7.24 23.58 -5.55
N ALA A 155 -7.81 23.98 -4.41
CA ALA A 155 -7.96 25.36 -3.99
C ALA A 155 -7.80 25.48 -2.47
N GLY A 156 -7.42 26.67 -1.99
CA GLY A 156 -7.19 26.96 -0.58
C GLY A 156 -5.73 26.74 -0.14
N SER A 157 -5.49 26.71 1.17
CA SER A 157 -4.13 26.62 1.72
C SER A 157 -3.63 25.18 1.84
N SER A 158 -2.35 24.95 1.56
CA SER A 158 -1.65 23.68 1.82
C SER A 158 -0.75 23.74 3.06
N LYS A 159 -1.04 24.67 3.99
CA LYS A 159 -0.23 24.86 5.19
C LYS A 159 -0.38 23.69 6.15
N VAL A 160 0.71 23.32 6.79
CA VAL A 160 0.74 22.37 7.91
C VAL A 160 1.10 23.16 9.16
N LEU A 161 0.22 23.12 10.16
CA LEU A 161 0.42 23.77 11.45
C LEU A 161 0.75 22.70 12.50
N TYR A 162 1.75 22.96 13.31
CA TYR A 162 2.19 22.10 14.40
C TYR A 162 2.23 22.91 15.69
N ASP A 163 1.50 22.45 16.71
CA ASP A 163 1.36 23.12 18.02
C ASP A 163 2.19 22.44 19.13
N GLY A 164 3.04 21.47 18.78
CA GLY A 164 3.75 20.64 19.75
C GLY A 164 3.05 19.32 20.09
N LYS A 165 1.74 19.19 19.84
CA LYS A 165 0.91 18.02 20.21
C LYS A 165 0.12 17.44 19.04
N THR A 166 -0.29 18.26 18.09
CA THR A 166 -1.16 17.93 16.96
C THR A 166 -0.68 18.57 15.67
N LEU A 167 -1.09 17.98 14.54
CA LEU A 167 -0.86 18.50 13.20
C LEU A 167 -2.19 18.90 12.58
N GLN A 168 -2.29 20.14 12.12
CA GLN A 168 -3.41 20.61 11.31
C GLN A 168 -2.96 20.76 9.86
N ILE A 169 -3.62 20.06 8.94
CA ILE A 169 -3.23 20.04 7.52
C ILE A 169 -4.35 20.70 6.69
N ALA A 170 -4.03 21.76 5.96
CA ALA A 170 -4.96 22.46 5.07
C ALA A 170 -6.27 22.87 5.76
N GLY A 171 -6.19 23.33 7.02
CA GLY A 171 -7.34 23.75 7.82
C GLY A 171 -8.29 22.63 8.26
N LYS A 172 -7.95 21.35 8.00
CA LYS A 172 -8.74 20.19 8.44
C LYS A 172 -8.59 19.93 9.94
N GLN A 173 -9.30 18.92 10.45
CA GLN A 173 -9.22 18.52 11.85
C GLN A 173 -7.78 18.20 12.26
N ALA A 174 -7.41 18.59 13.49
CA ALA A 174 -6.11 18.34 14.06
C ALA A 174 -5.88 16.82 14.29
N LEU A 175 -4.69 16.34 13.93
CA LEU A 175 -4.28 14.94 13.97
C LEU A 175 -3.12 14.75 14.94
N SER A 176 -3.27 13.85 15.92
CA SER A 176 -2.20 13.48 16.85
C SER A 176 -1.52 12.15 16.51
N GLN A 177 -2.18 11.29 15.73
CA GLN A 177 -1.71 9.93 15.44
C GLN A 177 -0.32 9.90 14.79
N PRO A 178 0.01 10.70 13.75
CA PRO A 178 1.34 10.65 13.13
C PRO A 178 2.45 11.01 14.13
N LEU A 179 2.21 11.98 15.00
CA LEU A 179 3.16 12.39 16.03
C LEU A 179 3.34 11.32 17.11
N ARG A 180 2.26 10.64 17.52
CA ARG A 180 2.35 9.51 18.44
C ARG A 180 3.17 8.37 17.86
N GLN A 181 2.98 8.05 16.58
CA GLN A 181 3.72 7.01 15.89
C GLN A 181 5.22 7.35 15.83
N ALA A 182 5.57 8.56 15.37
CA ALA A 182 6.96 9.00 15.30
C ALA A 182 7.65 8.96 16.68
N ARG A 183 6.96 9.40 17.74
CA ARG A 183 7.47 9.34 19.12
C ARG A 183 7.63 7.91 19.63
N ALA A 184 6.70 7.01 19.30
CA ALA A 184 6.80 5.60 19.70
C ALA A 184 7.99 4.92 19.03
N GLN A 185 8.19 5.15 17.73
CA GLN A 185 9.35 4.64 16.99
C GLN A 185 10.67 5.19 17.55
N ALA A 186 10.74 6.49 17.86
CA ALA A 186 11.92 7.09 18.47
C ALA A 186 12.27 6.46 19.82
N ARG A 187 11.27 6.24 20.69
CA ARG A 187 11.46 5.57 21.99
C ARG A 187 11.95 4.13 21.84
N TRP A 188 11.40 3.39 20.88
CA TRP A 188 11.80 2.01 20.62
C TRP A 188 13.26 1.92 20.15
N LEU A 189 13.73 2.88 19.35
CA LEU A 189 15.11 2.88 18.86
C LEU A 189 16.15 3.19 19.95
N THR A 190 15.72 3.81 21.05
CA THR A 190 16.58 4.17 22.21
C THR A 190 16.46 3.20 23.38
N ALA A 191 15.54 2.23 23.32
CA ALA A 191 15.32 1.22 24.35
C ALA A 191 16.32 0.07 24.21
#